data_AF-A0A1G2HIF3-F1
#
_entry.id   AF-A0A1G2HIF3-F1
#
_cell.length_a   1.000
_cell.length_b   1.000
_cell.length_c   1.000
_cell.angle_alpha   90.00
_cell.angle_beta   90.00
_cell.angle_gamma   90.00
#
_symmetry.space_group_name_H-M   'P 1'
#
loop_
_entity.id
_entity.type
_entity.pdbx_description
1 polymer ?
#
loop_
_entity_poly.entity_id
_entity_poly.type
_entity_poly.pdbx_seq_one_letter_code
_entity_poly.pdbx_strand_id
1 'polypeptide(L)'
;MKKLLTTCPTGRQAHYLPDRQAGSPLTSRGFAIIEIVITTTIVAVLIGISIGIYSVLQNRSSLDVDAQKIISALRLAHSRTLASENTASHGVHFESTDNSFVNFEGVVYNSLDPNNKVTFLNDRIEFLNVQLAGGAVDTVFSRISGQTIQDGFIEIADASDNTEARTICIEATGVLRILDPQDENTSCNPSAMEYVDGLVDGDLASFPSNSGFGDPAQSFTAGSSDTDASSIELYVRRFGTPSDVFLEIRDTSTVGNVVGKSLLVEGSTLPSSLSWVKFEFPNPVVLSSSTQYFMRLRSLPTSNVAFSGASGTVIWGYEHSAISPPAYSGGDAWRYIGANNVSSDQGQQLGPADQYDFSFKIFDKNGPTNIDSRILEFDLGFSLRDSTTIELSFDGGSVVQNITVATYMNAGSTEFNWTGTVLVGGEDQIIEIHSLYIDDQDTVLHIHRDRDLNNVALGVDIDSTDLVDYTVGGVATKGSIIDSMIYR
;
A
#
# COMPACT_ATOMS: atom_id res chain seq x y z
N MET A 1 48.95 -11.08 -114.71
CA MET A 1 47.86 -10.13 -114.34
C MET A 1 48.02 -9.81 -112.85
N LYS A 2 47.94 -8.54 -112.40
CA LYS A 2 46.77 -7.95 -111.68
C LYS A 2 46.14 -8.94 -110.67
N LYS A 3 45.96 -8.68 -109.37
CA LYS A 3 46.04 -7.45 -108.51
C LYS A 3 46.29 -7.93 -107.04
N LEU A 4 46.99 -7.19 -106.15
CA LEU A 4 46.43 -6.31 -105.09
C LEU A 4 45.22 -6.96 -104.35
N LEU A 5 45.13 -7.17 -103.03
CA LEU A 5 45.53 -6.45 -101.79
C LEU A 5 45.35 -7.43 -100.58
N THR A 6 45.79 -7.27 -99.32
CA THR A 6 46.49 -6.19 -98.54
C THR A 6 47.45 -6.83 -97.49
N THR A 7 48.23 -6.02 -96.78
CA THR A 7 49.05 -6.31 -95.59
C THR A 7 48.31 -6.18 -94.24
N CYS A 8 48.78 -6.84 -93.18
CA CYS A 8 49.36 -6.12 -92.03
C CYS A 8 50.22 -7.03 -91.11
N PRO A 9 51.51 -6.73 -90.88
CA PRO A 9 52.33 -7.36 -89.85
C PRO A 9 52.46 -6.49 -88.59
N THR A 10 52.81 -7.08 -87.46
CA THR A 10 53.83 -6.54 -86.53
C THR A 10 54.19 -7.60 -85.50
N GLY A 11 55.47 -7.93 -85.39
CA GLY A 11 55.96 -8.81 -84.33
C GLY A 11 56.09 -8.06 -83.01
N ARG A 12 55.82 -8.73 -81.89
CA ARG A 12 56.41 -8.39 -80.60
C ARG A 12 56.74 -9.64 -79.81
N GLN A 13 57.82 -9.50 -79.05
CA GLN A 13 58.67 -10.52 -78.46
C GLN A 13 57.95 -11.58 -77.61
N ALA A 14 58.60 -12.74 -77.50
CA ALA A 14 58.16 -13.86 -76.67
C ALA A 14 57.94 -13.45 -75.21
N HIS A 15 56.82 -13.88 -74.63
CA HIS A 15 56.62 -13.88 -73.19
C HIS A 15 56.45 -15.34 -72.75
N TYR A 16 57.46 -15.86 -72.05
CA TYR A 16 57.40 -17.17 -71.41
C TYR A 16 56.31 -17.13 -70.34
N LEU A 17 55.21 -17.85 -70.54
CA LEU A 17 54.27 -18.12 -69.46
C LEU A 17 54.92 -19.16 -68.52
N PRO A 18 55.11 -18.86 -67.23
CA PRO A 18 55.71 -19.80 -66.30
C PRO A 18 54.77 -20.97 -66.04
N ASP A 19 55.36 -22.12 -65.66
CA ASP A 19 54.64 -23.29 -65.19
C ASP A 19 53.55 -22.94 -64.18
N ARG A 20 52.39 -23.59 -64.33
CA ARG A 20 51.44 -23.72 -63.22
C ARG A 20 52.13 -24.56 -62.14
N GLN A 21 52.79 -23.89 -61.20
CA GLN A 21 53.33 -24.57 -60.04
C GLN A 21 52.23 -25.36 -59.34
N ALA A 22 52.61 -26.56 -58.90
CA ALA A 22 51.75 -27.43 -58.11
C ALA A 22 51.13 -26.63 -56.95
N GLY A 23 49.87 -26.96 -56.62
CA GLY A 23 49.20 -26.35 -55.48
C GLY A 23 50.11 -26.43 -54.26
N SER A 24 50.49 -25.27 -53.73
CA SER A 24 51.29 -25.16 -52.52
C SER A 24 50.65 -26.04 -51.44
N PRO A 25 51.40 -26.91 -50.73
CA PRO A 25 50.82 -27.61 -49.60
C PRO A 25 50.25 -26.55 -48.67
N LEU A 26 48.93 -26.63 -48.41
CA LEU A 26 48.25 -25.77 -47.45
C LEU A 26 49.04 -25.87 -46.16
N THR A 27 49.81 -24.83 -45.87
CA THR A 27 50.72 -24.83 -44.74
C THR A 27 49.83 -24.72 -43.52
N SER A 28 49.49 -25.87 -42.95
CA SER A 28 48.79 -25.97 -41.67
C SER A 28 49.70 -25.34 -40.64
N ARG A 29 49.57 -24.02 -40.48
CA ARG A 29 50.27 -23.23 -39.47
C ARG A 29 49.78 -23.76 -38.14
N GLY A 30 50.57 -24.65 -37.54
CA GLY A 30 50.32 -25.11 -36.18
C GLY A 30 50.28 -23.89 -35.26
N PHE A 31 49.35 -23.89 -34.32
CA PHE A 31 49.20 -22.83 -33.33
C PHE A 31 50.54 -22.52 -32.68
N ALA A 32 50.85 -21.23 -32.54
CA ALA A 32 52.09 -20.83 -31.90
C ALA A 32 52.06 -21.25 -30.42
N ILE A 33 53.20 -21.65 -29.84
CA ILE A 33 53.25 -22.08 -28.43
C ILE A 33 52.65 -21.01 -27.50
N ILE A 34 52.90 -19.73 -27.79
CA ILE A 34 52.34 -18.58 -27.08
C ILE A 34 50.80 -18.51 -27.16
N GLU A 35 50.21 -18.91 -28.29
CA GLU A 35 48.77 -18.91 -28.53
C GLU A 35 48.08 -20.03 -27.75
N ILE A 36 48.73 -21.19 -27.65
CA ILE A 36 48.31 -22.30 -26.76
C ILE A 36 48.36 -21.87 -25.30
N VAL A 37 49.45 -21.20 -24.87
CA VAL A 37 49.56 -20.68 -23.49
C VAL A 37 48.49 -19.64 -23.18
N ILE A 38 48.23 -18.69 -24.07
CA ILE A 38 47.20 -17.66 -23.87
C ILE A 38 45.80 -18.29 -23.81
N THR A 39 45.46 -19.18 -24.76
CA THR A 39 44.12 -19.81 -24.78
C THR A 39 43.89 -20.72 -23.58
N THR A 40 44.86 -21.54 -23.17
CA THR A 40 44.76 -22.35 -21.94
C THR A 40 44.65 -21.49 -20.68
N THR A 41 45.35 -20.35 -20.61
CA THR A 41 45.22 -19.40 -19.50
C THR A 41 43.81 -18.80 -19.43
N ILE A 42 43.25 -18.37 -20.56
CA ILE A 42 41.89 -17.83 -20.64
C ILE A 42 40.86 -18.89 -20.22
N VAL A 43 40.99 -20.13 -20.72
CA VAL A 43 40.09 -21.24 -20.35
C VAL A 43 40.17 -21.55 -18.84
N ALA A 44 41.36 -21.56 -18.25
CA ALA A 44 41.52 -21.78 -16.81
C ALA A 44 40.84 -20.69 -15.96
N VAL A 45 40.96 -19.42 -16.37
CA VAL A 45 40.27 -18.28 -15.72
C VAL A 45 38.75 -18.42 -15.85
N LEU A 46 38.23 -18.77 -17.04
CA LEU A 46 36.79 -18.95 -17.27
C LEU A 46 36.21 -20.12 -16.45
N ILE A 47 36.95 -21.22 -16.30
CA ILE A 47 36.55 -22.35 -15.44
C ILE A 47 36.50 -21.91 -13.97
N GLY A 48 37.50 -21.17 -13.49
CA GLY A 48 37.52 -20.66 -12.12
C GLY A 48 36.31 -19.77 -11.80
N ILE A 49 35.97 -18.85 -12.71
CA ILE A 49 34.78 -17.98 -12.58
C ILE A 49 33.49 -18.81 -12.58
N SER A 50 33.40 -19.80 -13.48
CA SER A 50 32.22 -20.64 -13.63
C SER A 50 31.93 -21.51 -12.39
N ILE A 51 32.98 -22.05 -11.74
CA ILE A 51 32.85 -22.83 -10.50
C ILE A 51 32.36 -21.94 -9.35
N GLY A 52 32.90 -20.73 -9.21
CA GLY A 52 32.46 -19.77 -8.18
C GLY A 52 30.99 -19.41 -8.31
N ILE A 53 30.54 -19.07 -9.53
CA ILE A 53 29.13 -18.75 -9.81
C ILE A 53 28.21 -19.95 -9.55
N TYR A 54 28.63 -21.17 -9.94
CA TYR A 54 27.83 -22.38 -9.74
C TYR A 54 27.58 -22.67 -8.25
N SER A 55 28.58 -22.46 -7.39
CA SER A 55 28.42 -22.67 -5.93
C SER A 55 27.35 -21.76 -5.34
N VAL A 56 27.40 -20.45 -5.64
CA VAL A 56 26.45 -19.46 -5.11
C VAL A 56 25.02 -19.73 -5.61
N LEU A 57 24.86 -20.09 -6.90
CA LEU A 57 23.55 -20.42 -7.47
C LEU A 57 22.96 -21.71 -6.86
N GLN A 58 23.79 -22.73 -6.59
CA GLN A 58 23.32 -23.98 -5.99
C GLN A 58 22.86 -23.78 -4.54
N ASN A 59 23.54 -22.91 -3.77
CA ASN A 59 23.17 -22.61 -2.39
C ASN A 59 21.81 -21.89 -2.33
N ARG A 60 21.65 -20.79 -3.09
CA ARG A 60 20.37 -20.08 -3.24
C ARG A 60 19.21 -21.00 -3.61
N SER A 61 19.41 -21.83 -4.64
CA SER A 61 18.39 -22.77 -5.11
C SER A 61 18.00 -23.83 -4.08
N SER A 62 18.89 -24.21 -3.16
CA SER A 62 18.60 -25.19 -2.11
C SER A 62 17.80 -24.55 -0.98
N LEU A 63 18.22 -23.35 -0.57
CA LEU A 63 17.57 -22.51 0.44
C LEU A 63 16.13 -22.13 0.03
N ASP A 64 15.93 -21.73 -1.23
CA ASP A 64 14.60 -21.43 -1.79
C ASP A 64 13.66 -22.65 -1.77
N VAL A 65 14.18 -23.83 -2.15
CA VAL A 65 13.39 -25.09 -2.14
C VAL A 65 12.97 -25.46 -0.73
N ASP A 66 13.84 -25.31 0.27
CA ASP A 66 13.53 -25.66 1.65
C ASP A 66 12.58 -24.65 2.31
N ALA A 67 12.69 -23.35 2.02
CA ALA A 67 11.68 -22.36 2.41
C ALA A 67 10.30 -22.71 1.83
N GLN A 68 10.24 -23.15 0.57
CA GLN A 68 9.01 -23.58 -0.07
C GLN A 68 8.43 -24.86 0.54
N LYS A 69 9.26 -25.80 1.04
CA LYS A 69 8.77 -26.97 1.79
C LYS A 69 8.11 -26.53 3.11
N ILE A 70 8.75 -25.66 3.88
CA ILE A 70 8.23 -25.17 5.18
C ILE A 70 6.88 -24.47 5.00
N ILE A 71 6.78 -23.50 4.08
CA ILE A 71 5.51 -22.80 3.86
C ILE A 71 4.42 -23.72 3.30
N SER A 72 4.78 -24.74 2.49
CA SER A 72 3.83 -25.72 1.98
C SER A 72 3.28 -26.61 3.10
N ALA A 73 4.12 -27.00 4.07
CA ALA A 73 3.70 -27.75 5.25
C ALA A 73 2.75 -26.96 6.15
N LEU A 74 3.04 -25.66 6.37
CA LEU A 74 2.16 -24.74 7.10
C LEU A 74 0.83 -24.54 6.36
N ARG A 75 0.85 -24.28 5.05
CA ARG A 75 -0.36 -24.14 4.23
C ARG A 75 -1.20 -25.41 4.20
N LEU A 76 -0.57 -26.58 4.21
CA LEU A 76 -1.27 -27.87 4.32
C LEU A 76 -1.96 -27.99 5.68
N ALA A 77 -1.27 -27.72 6.79
CA ALA A 77 -1.87 -27.75 8.13
C ALA A 77 -3.05 -26.76 8.26
N HIS A 78 -2.88 -25.53 7.76
CA HIS A 78 -3.95 -24.53 7.71
C HIS A 78 -5.17 -25.01 6.89
N SER A 79 -4.94 -25.52 5.67
CA SER A 79 -6.00 -26.02 4.80
C SER A 79 -6.76 -27.21 5.39
N ARG A 80 -6.07 -28.14 6.05
CA ARG A 80 -6.68 -29.31 6.73
C ARG A 80 -7.54 -28.90 7.92
N THR A 81 -7.04 -27.95 8.69
CA THR A 81 -7.75 -27.35 9.82
C THR A 81 -9.06 -26.68 9.40
N LEU A 82 -9.02 -25.85 8.35
CA LEU A 82 -10.21 -25.19 7.80
C LEU A 82 -11.19 -26.19 7.16
N ALA A 83 -10.68 -27.25 6.51
CA ALA A 83 -11.51 -28.36 6.04
C ALA A 83 -12.12 -29.21 7.18
N SER A 84 -11.69 -29.00 8.44
CA SER A 84 -11.98 -29.86 9.58
C SER A 84 -11.70 -31.34 9.29
N GLU A 85 -10.58 -31.64 8.60
CA GLU A 85 -10.15 -33.02 8.34
C GLU A 85 -10.02 -33.76 9.67
N ASN A 86 -10.65 -34.94 9.77
CA ASN A 86 -10.78 -35.76 10.98
C ASN A 86 -11.41 -35.04 12.20
N THR A 87 -12.08 -33.91 12.00
CA THR A 87 -12.60 -33.00 13.05
C THR A 87 -11.53 -32.41 13.98
N ALA A 88 -10.26 -32.44 13.54
CA ALA A 88 -9.10 -31.98 14.31
C ALA A 88 -8.56 -30.61 13.81
N SER A 89 -7.80 -29.94 14.67
CA SER A 89 -6.80 -28.97 14.22
C SER A 89 -5.59 -29.71 13.67
N HIS A 90 -4.80 -29.05 12.84
CA HIS A 90 -3.53 -29.57 12.31
C HIS A 90 -2.45 -28.51 12.51
N GLY A 91 -1.21 -28.97 12.69
CA GLY A 91 -0.08 -28.09 12.99
C GLY A 91 1.23 -28.52 12.33
N VAL A 92 2.26 -27.72 12.59
CA VAL A 92 3.66 -28.01 12.25
C VAL A 92 4.51 -27.86 13.50
N HIS A 93 5.25 -28.90 13.85
CA HIS A 93 6.28 -28.89 14.89
C HIS A 93 7.65 -28.66 14.26
N PHE A 94 8.47 -27.80 14.85
CA PHE A 94 9.81 -27.44 14.37
C PHE A 94 10.88 -27.99 15.30
N GLU A 95 11.68 -28.92 14.80
CA GLU A 95 12.78 -29.54 15.53
C GLU A 95 14.10 -29.02 14.95
N SER A 96 14.58 -27.90 15.51
CA SER A 96 15.80 -27.24 15.05
C SER A 96 17.06 -28.06 15.32
N THR A 97 17.04 -29.00 16.28
CA THR A 97 18.21 -29.82 16.61
C THR A 97 18.45 -30.96 15.62
N ASP A 98 17.38 -31.62 15.16
CA ASP A 98 17.42 -32.64 14.09
C ASP A 98 17.20 -32.04 12.69
N ASN A 99 17.17 -30.70 12.59
CA ASN A 99 17.02 -29.93 11.35
C ASN A 99 15.81 -30.40 10.49
N SER A 100 14.68 -30.59 11.16
CA SER A 100 13.47 -31.16 10.56
C SER A 100 12.20 -30.46 11.05
N PHE A 101 11.10 -30.68 10.34
CA PHE A 101 9.77 -30.26 10.78
C PHE A 101 8.74 -31.36 10.54
N VAL A 102 7.68 -31.37 11.35
CA VAL A 102 6.70 -32.46 11.39
C VAL A 102 5.29 -31.91 11.25
N ASN A 103 4.57 -32.29 10.19
CA ASN A 103 3.13 -32.11 10.15
C ASN A 103 2.46 -33.12 11.08
N PHE A 104 1.59 -32.63 11.98
CA PHE A 104 0.85 -33.45 12.94
C PHE A 104 -0.64 -33.08 13.00
N GLU A 105 -1.46 -34.01 13.49
CA GLU A 105 -2.88 -33.83 13.76
C GLU A 105 -3.10 -33.59 15.27
N GLY A 106 -3.98 -32.66 15.62
CA GLY A 106 -4.31 -32.30 16.99
C GLY A 106 -3.95 -30.85 17.35
N VAL A 107 -4.13 -30.52 18.63
CA VAL A 107 -3.82 -29.20 19.22
C VAL A 107 -2.50 -29.17 19.99
N VAL A 108 -1.86 -30.32 20.17
CA VAL A 108 -0.56 -30.51 20.85
C VAL A 108 0.18 -31.60 20.09
N TYR A 109 1.46 -31.39 19.78
CA TYR A 109 2.28 -32.40 19.13
C TYR A 109 2.48 -33.66 19.98
N ASN A 110 2.40 -34.83 19.35
CA ASN A 110 2.71 -36.12 19.95
C ASN A 110 3.70 -36.87 19.06
N SER A 111 4.96 -36.97 19.50
CA SER A 111 6.04 -37.63 18.73
C SER A 111 5.82 -39.13 18.49
N LEU A 112 4.92 -39.78 19.24
CA LEU A 112 4.57 -41.20 19.07
C LEU A 112 3.42 -41.46 18.08
N ASP A 113 2.81 -40.42 17.49
CA ASP A 113 1.72 -40.59 16.53
C ASP A 113 2.24 -41.14 15.18
N PRO A 114 1.77 -42.32 14.71
CA PRO A 114 2.19 -42.89 13.43
C PRO A 114 1.73 -42.09 12.19
N ASN A 115 0.79 -41.16 12.36
CA ASN A 115 0.31 -40.29 11.28
C ASN A 115 1.23 -39.11 11.00
N ASN A 116 2.14 -38.76 11.92
CA ASN A 116 3.14 -37.71 11.76
C ASN A 116 3.87 -37.80 10.41
N LYS A 117 4.15 -36.65 9.80
CA LYS A 117 4.91 -36.56 8.54
C LYS A 117 6.14 -35.67 8.75
N VAL A 118 7.25 -36.33 9.06
CA VAL A 118 8.57 -35.72 9.24
C VAL A 118 9.16 -35.37 7.88
N THR A 119 9.68 -34.15 7.74
CA THR A 119 10.43 -33.69 6.58
C THR A 119 11.75 -33.08 7.05
N PHE A 120 12.86 -33.53 6.47
CA PHE A 120 14.19 -32.98 6.72
C PHE A 120 14.49 -31.84 5.75
N LEU A 121 15.21 -30.82 6.23
CA LEU A 121 15.86 -29.84 5.36
C LEU A 121 17.05 -30.50 4.64
N ASN A 122 17.63 -29.81 3.67
CA ASN A 122 18.88 -30.21 3.02
C ASN A 122 20.04 -30.12 4.04
N ASP A 123 20.98 -31.08 4.01
CA ASP A 123 22.15 -31.13 4.90
C ASP A 123 23.02 -29.85 4.93
N ARG A 124 22.83 -28.92 3.98
CA ARG A 124 23.49 -27.61 3.92
C ARG A 124 22.71 -26.46 4.55
N ILE A 125 21.42 -26.62 4.78
CA ILE A 125 20.54 -25.57 5.27
C ILE A 125 20.25 -25.82 6.74
N GLU A 126 20.31 -24.81 7.60
CA GLU A 126 19.95 -24.92 9.01
C GLU A 126 18.84 -23.95 9.41
N PHE A 127 18.11 -24.27 10.47
CA PHE A 127 17.27 -23.31 11.19
C PHE A 127 18.16 -22.31 11.93
N LEU A 128 18.31 -21.11 11.36
CA LEU A 128 19.00 -20.00 12.01
C LEU A 128 18.19 -19.47 13.20
N ASN A 129 16.87 -19.38 13.03
CA ASN A 129 15.98 -18.87 14.07
C ASN A 129 14.56 -19.44 13.95
N VAL A 130 13.92 -19.71 15.09
CA VAL A 130 12.49 -20.04 15.18
C VAL A 130 11.93 -19.19 16.31
N GLN A 131 11.24 -18.10 15.96
CA GLN A 131 10.65 -17.14 16.89
C GLN A 131 9.14 -17.20 16.74
N LEU A 132 8.49 -18.08 17.52
CA LEU A 132 7.05 -18.16 17.63
C LEU A 132 6.58 -17.61 18.98
N ALA A 133 5.39 -17.02 19.01
CA ALA A 133 4.82 -16.39 20.19
C ALA A 133 4.85 -17.32 21.42
N GLY A 134 5.27 -16.77 22.57
CA GLY A 134 5.46 -17.53 23.81
C GLY A 134 6.67 -18.49 23.82
N GLY A 135 7.55 -18.45 22.82
CA GLY A 135 8.65 -19.40 22.68
C GLY A 135 8.19 -20.79 22.24
N ALA A 136 7.08 -20.86 21.51
CA ALA A 136 6.54 -22.12 21.01
C ALA A 136 7.47 -22.77 19.95
N VAL A 137 7.39 -24.09 19.85
CA VAL A 137 8.01 -24.89 18.78
C VAL A 137 6.96 -25.51 17.83
N ASP A 138 5.68 -25.24 18.10
CA ASP A 138 4.53 -25.70 17.32
C ASP A 138 3.76 -24.49 16.77
N THR A 139 3.35 -24.53 15.50
CA THR A 139 2.30 -23.66 14.98
C THR A 139 1.03 -24.48 14.78
N VAL A 140 -0.06 -24.12 15.46
CA VAL A 140 -1.37 -24.79 15.37
C VAL A 140 -2.43 -23.80 14.94
N PHE A 141 -3.29 -24.20 14.00
CA PHE A 141 -4.37 -23.36 13.48
C PHE A 141 -5.73 -23.67 14.14
N SER A 142 -6.59 -22.66 14.21
CA SER A 142 -7.97 -22.73 14.71
C SER A 142 -8.94 -23.24 13.65
N ARG A 143 -9.72 -24.28 13.98
CA ARG A 143 -10.70 -24.93 13.09
C ARG A 143 -11.80 -24.02 12.53
N ILE A 144 -12.08 -22.90 13.18
CA ILE A 144 -13.17 -21.99 12.79
C ILE A 144 -12.65 -20.78 12.02
N SER A 145 -11.52 -20.20 12.47
CA SER A 145 -11.01 -18.93 11.95
C SER A 145 -9.74 -19.04 11.11
N GLY A 146 -9.06 -20.19 11.08
CA GLY A 146 -7.74 -20.35 10.44
C GLY A 146 -6.59 -19.66 11.20
N GLN A 147 -6.90 -18.84 12.19
CA GLN A 147 -5.95 -18.09 13.01
C GLN A 147 -5.05 -18.99 13.86
N THR A 148 -3.90 -18.46 14.27
CA THR A 148 -2.99 -19.08 15.23
C THR A 148 -2.65 -18.09 16.34
N ILE A 149 -2.28 -18.61 17.52
CA ILE A 149 -1.70 -17.83 18.63
C ILE A 149 -0.20 -18.13 18.80
N GLN A 150 0.38 -18.89 17.85
CA GLN A 150 1.81 -19.15 17.70
C GLN A 150 2.30 -18.53 16.40
N ASP A 151 1.96 -17.26 16.22
CA ASP A 151 2.46 -16.39 15.16
C ASP A 151 3.93 -16.01 15.40
N GLY A 152 4.57 -15.46 14.37
CA GLY A 152 5.98 -15.10 14.37
C GLY A 152 6.69 -15.51 13.09
N PHE A 153 7.94 -15.95 13.20
CA PHE A 153 8.77 -16.23 12.03
C PHE A 153 9.76 -17.37 12.21
N ILE A 154 10.12 -17.97 11.07
CA ILE A 154 11.11 -19.04 10.94
C ILE A 154 12.15 -18.54 9.95
N GLU A 155 13.42 -18.60 10.32
CA GLU A 155 14.54 -18.20 9.49
C GLU A 155 15.45 -19.40 9.25
N ILE A 156 15.74 -19.66 7.98
CA ILE A 156 16.69 -20.68 7.54
C ILE A 156 17.83 -20.03 6.75
N ALA A 157 19.03 -20.60 6.83
CA ALA A 157 20.23 -20.11 6.14
C ALA A 157 21.13 -21.27 5.69
N ASP A 158 22.16 -21.01 4.86
CA ASP A 158 23.21 -21.99 4.60
C ASP A 158 24.10 -22.13 5.85
N ALA A 159 24.24 -23.33 6.40
CA ALA A 159 24.99 -23.63 7.62
C ALA A 159 26.50 -23.31 7.52
N SER A 160 26.99 -22.98 6.32
CA SER A 160 28.37 -22.51 6.08
C SER A 160 28.48 -20.97 6.02
N ASP A 161 27.38 -20.27 5.73
CA ASP A 161 27.35 -18.83 5.48
C ASP A 161 25.94 -18.23 5.70
N ASN A 162 25.75 -17.65 6.88
CA ASN A 162 24.46 -17.11 7.31
C ASN A 162 24.17 -15.70 6.73
N THR A 163 24.92 -15.24 5.72
CA THR A 163 24.66 -13.95 5.05
C THR A 163 23.46 -13.97 4.11
N GLU A 164 23.04 -15.14 3.62
CA GLU A 164 21.80 -15.29 2.84
C GLU A 164 20.81 -16.20 3.57
N ALA A 165 19.79 -15.58 4.15
CA ALA A 165 18.68 -16.26 4.81
C ALA A 165 17.40 -16.30 3.95
N ARG A 166 16.45 -17.13 4.35
CA ARG A 166 15.03 -17.02 3.97
C ARG A 166 14.18 -17.03 5.22
N THR A 167 13.28 -16.08 5.30
CA THR A 167 12.37 -15.94 6.43
C THR A 167 10.95 -16.28 5.99
N ILE A 168 10.32 -17.21 6.69
CA ILE A 168 8.94 -17.64 6.51
C ILE A 168 8.12 -17.03 7.64
N CYS A 169 7.03 -16.35 7.28
CA CYS A 169 6.21 -15.56 8.19
C CYS A 169 4.90 -16.26 8.48
N ILE A 170 4.50 -16.22 9.73
CA ILE A 170 3.26 -16.81 10.25
C ILE A 170 2.52 -15.70 10.98
N GLU A 171 1.45 -15.18 10.38
CA GLU A 171 0.68 -14.11 10.98
C GLU A 171 -0.47 -14.69 11.83
N ALA A 172 -0.86 -14.01 12.92
CA ALA A 172 -1.94 -14.46 13.81
C ALA A 172 -3.28 -14.67 13.06
N THR A 173 -3.46 -13.98 11.93
CA THR A 173 -4.58 -14.14 10.99
C THR A 173 -4.64 -15.50 10.29
N GLY A 174 -3.56 -16.28 10.30
CA GLY A 174 -3.39 -17.49 9.49
C GLY A 174 -2.73 -17.24 8.12
N VAL A 175 -2.32 -16.01 7.82
CA VAL A 175 -1.61 -15.66 6.59
C VAL A 175 -0.16 -16.16 6.63
N LEU A 176 0.31 -16.69 5.49
CA LEU A 176 1.60 -17.37 5.34
C LEU A 176 2.34 -16.85 4.09
N ARG A 177 3.53 -16.26 4.29
CA ARG A 177 4.38 -15.69 3.24
C ARG A 177 5.87 -15.99 3.46
N ILE A 178 6.67 -15.88 2.40
CA ILE A 178 8.14 -15.87 2.45
C ILE A 178 8.57 -14.42 2.12
N LEU A 179 9.55 -13.88 2.84
CA LEU A 179 10.12 -12.57 2.53
C LEU A 179 10.98 -12.63 1.26
N ASP A 180 10.96 -11.56 0.46
CA ASP A 180 11.94 -11.39 -0.61
C ASP A 180 13.21 -10.77 -0.02
N PRO A 181 14.39 -11.42 -0.11
CA PRO A 181 15.66 -10.87 0.39
C PRO A 181 16.11 -9.58 -0.31
N GLN A 182 15.41 -9.11 -1.34
CA GLN A 182 15.66 -7.83 -2.02
C GLN A 182 14.60 -6.77 -1.72
N ASP A 183 13.56 -7.08 -0.92
CA ASP A 183 12.55 -6.11 -0.50
C ASP A 183 12.85 -5.64 0.94
N GLU A 184 13.50 -4.48 1.02
CA GLU A 184 13.92 -3.81 2.27
C GLU A 184 12.76 -3.48 3.22
N ASN A 185 11.49 -3.62 2.78
CA ASN A 185 10.29 -3.32 3.56
C ASN A 185 9.47 -4.56 3.93
N THR A 186 10.03 -5.77 3.82
CA THR A 186 9.33 -6.99 4.23
C THR A 186 9.94 -7.56 5.51
N SER A 187 9.25 -7.42 6.64
CA SER A 187 9.53 -8.13 7.90
C SER A 187 8.47 -9.22 8.12
N CYS A 188 8.81 -10.31 8.81
CA CYS A 188 7.84 -11.39 9.07
C CYS A 188 6.90 -11.13 10.24
N ASN A 189 7.17 -10.10 11.03
CA ASN A 189 6.27 -9.64 12.06
C ASN A 189 5.52 -8.43 11.49
N PRO A 190 4.19 -8.48 11.25
CA PRO A 190 3.39 -7.27 11.35
C PRO A 190 3.40 -6.88 12.83
N SER A 191 4.50 -6.23 13.26
CA SER A 191 4.85 -6.04 14.67
C SER A 191 3.64 -5.59 15.46
N ALA A 192 3.18 -6.48 16.34
CA ALA A 192 2.08 -6.18 17.25
C ALA A 192 2.55 -5.12 18.25
N MET A 193 2.38 -3.85 17.89
CA MET A 193 2.46 -2.72 18.80
C MET A 193 1.10 -2.03 18.85
N GLU A 194 0.14 -2.82 19.33
CA GLU A 194 -1.14 -2.32 19.82
C GLU A 194 -0.94 -1.65 21.18
N TYR A 195 -1.55 -0.49 21.37
CA TYR A 195 -1.60 0.18 22.68
C TYR A 195 -2.60 -0.56 23.60
N VAL A 196 -2.21 -1.73 24.11
CA VAL A 196 -3.05 -2.53 25.02
C VAL A 196 -2.90 -2.04 26.46
N ASP A 197 -1.67 -2.02 26.97
CA ASP A 197 -1.38 -1.69 28.38
C ASP A 197 -0.32 -0.59 28.51
N GLY A 198 -0.77 0.67 28.57
CA GLY A 198 0.03 1.77 29.08
C GLY A 198 0.29 1.57 30.58
N LEU A 199 1.32 0.79 30.95
CA LEU A 199 1.61 0.34 32.32
C LEU A 199 1.92 1.45 33.35
N VAL A 200 1.85 2.72 32.93
CA VAL A 200 1.88 3.91 33.83
C VAL A 200 0.80 4.95 33.47
N ASP A 201 -0.03 4.75 32.44
CA ASP A 201 -0.83 5.84 31.84
C ASP A 201 -2.15 5.37 31.17
N GLY A 202 -3.15 5.08 32.00
CA GLY A 202 -4.32 4.23 31.66
C GLY A 202 -5.49 4.82 30.86
N ASP A 203 -5.34 5.95 30.13
CA ASP A 203 -6.47 6.60 29.43
C ASP A 203 -6.38 6.65 27.88
N LEU A 204 -5.24 6.30 27.28
CA LEU A 204 -5.10 6.27 25.81
C LEU A 204 -5.91 5.18 25.11
N ALA A 205 -6.23 4.09 25.81
CA ALA A 205 -7.07 3.01 25.30
C ALA A 205 -8.56 3.40 25.10
N SER A 206 -8.94 4.63 25.45
CA SER A 206 -10.33 5.08 25.54
C SER A 206 -10.77 6.09 24.46
N PHE A 207 -9.93 6.45 23.50
CA PHE A 207 -10.34 7.28 22.35
C PHE A 207 -11.07 6.42 21.29
N PRO A 208 -12.24 6.80 20.73
CA PRO A 208 -13.06 7.98 21.04
C PRO A 208 -13.77 7.95 22.42
N SER A 209 -13.38 8.85 23.32
CA SER A 209 -13.90 8.88 24.70
C SER A 209 -15.10 9.80 24.87
N ASN A 210 -16.14 9.35 25.59
CA ASN A 210 -17.22 10.21 26.08
C ASN A 210 -16.82 11.06 27.30
N SER A 211 -15.63 10.82 27.88
CA SER A 211 -15.20 11.41 29.16
C SER A 211 -14.47 12.75 29.00
N GLY A 212 -14.21 13.21 27.76
CA GLY A 212 -13.40 14.41 27.52
C GLY A 212 -11.88 14.18 27.63
N PHE A 213 -11.42 12.93 27.67
CA PHE A 213 -9.99 12.57 27.71
C PHE A 213 -9.27 12.71 26.35
N GLY A 214 -9.90 13.40 25.41
CA GLY A 214 -9.30 14.01 24.24
C GLY A 214 -8.83 13.04 23.16
N ASP A 215 -7.87 13.52 22.37
CA ASP A 215 -7.52 13.00 21.05
C ASP A 215 -6.02 12.60 21.02
N PRO A 216 -5.62 11.54 20.30
CA PRO A 216 -4.22 11.26 20.01
C PRO A 216 -3.71 12.16 18.87
N ALA A 217 -2.43 12.56 18.98
CA ALA A 217 -1.76 13.40 18.00
C ALA A 217 -0.30 13.01 17.83
N GLN A 218 0.31 13.38 16.70
CA GLN A 218 1.70 13.08 16.35
C GLN A 218 2.32 14.30 15.70
N SER A 219 3.51 14.74 16.15
CA SER A 219 4.28 15.75 15.43
C SER A 219 5.05 15.11 14.27
N PHE A 220 5.21 15.84 13.17
CA PHE A 220 6.06 15.46 12.05
C PHE A 220 6.69 16.66 11.37
N THR A 221 7.84 16.48 10.72
CA THR A 221 8.53 17.51 9.96
C THR A 221 8.49 17.14 8.49
N ALA A 222 8.02 18.06 7.65
CA ALA A 222 7.99 17.88 6.21
C ALA A 222 9.41 17.73 5.63
N GLY A 223 9.51 17.06 4.48
CA GLY A 223 10.78 16.77 3.82
C GLY A 223 11.56 18.00 3.36
N SER A 224 12.65 17.79 2.63
CA SER A 224 13.53 18.87 2.13
C SER A 224 12.95 19.70 0.99
N SER A 225 11.73 19.38 0.52
CA SER A 225 11.00 20.09 -0.53
C SER A 225 9.52 20.26 -0.17
N ASP A 226 8.92 21.38 -0.60
CA ASP A 226 7.49 21.63 -0.44
C ASP A 226 6.69 20.51 -1.13
N THR A 227 5.64 20.00 -0.47
CA THR A 227 4.90 18.80 -0.91
C THR A 227 3.40 18.92 -0.61
N ASP A 228 2.54 18.55 -1.56
CA ASP A 228 1.08 18.53 -1.39
C ASP A 228 0.61 17.20 -0.78
N ALA A 229 0.29 17.16 0.52
CA ALA A 229 -0.26 15.97 1.16
C ALA A 229 -1.71 15.72 0.73
N SER A 230 -1.94 14.71 -0.11
CA SER A 230 -3.26 14.32 -0.63
C SER A 230 -4.00 13.38 0.32
N SER A 231 -3.26 12.53 1.03
CA SER A 231 -3.80 11.55 1.96
C SER A 231 -2.74 11.13 2.97
N ILE A 232 -3.20 10.70 4.14
CA ILE A 232 -2.34 10.12 5.17
C ILE A 232 -2.92 8.76 5.54
N GLU A 233 -2.10 7.71 5.48
CA GLU A 233 -2.46 6.42 6.06
C GLU A 233 -2.02 6.37 7.52
N LEU A 234 -2.92 5.99 8.42
CA LEU A 234 -2.61 5.67 9.81
C LEU A 234 -2.71 4.16 10.02
N TYR A 235 -1.79 3.58 10.78
CA TYR A 235 -1.88 2.17 11.16
C TYR A 235 -2.83 2.05 12.36
N VAL A 236 -4.09 1.68 12.14
CA VAL A 236 -5.13 1.72 13.19
C VAL A 236 -5.98 0.45 13.21
N ARG A 237 -6.68 0.22 14.32
CA ARG A 237 -7.80 -0.72 14.40
C ARG A 237 -8.90 -0.23 15.31
N ARG A 238 -10.12 -0.72 15.11
CA ARG A 238 -11.21 -0.54 16.07
C ARG A 238 -11.20 -1.59 17.18
N PHE A 239 -11.84 -1.23 18.28
CA PHE A 239 -12.33 -2.16 19.30
C PHE A 239 -13.80 -1.81 19.57
N GLY A 240 -14.69 -2.79 19.39
CA GLY A 240 -16.13 -2.56 19.33
C GLY A 240 -16.56 -1.80 18.08
N THR A 241 -17.50 -0.88 18.24
CA THR A 241 -18.01 0.05 17.21
C THR A 241 -17.70 1.48 17.66
N PRO A 242 -16.53 2.04 17.29
CA PRO A 242 -16.21 3.41 17.63
C PRO A 242 -17.09 4.41 16.86
N SER A 243 -17.15 5.62 17.39
CA SER A 243 -17.53 6.82 16.66
C SER A 243 -16.67 7.01 15.42
N ASP A 244 -17.24 7.68 14.42
CA ASP A 244 -16.54 7.99 13.18
C ASP A 244 -15.35 8.92 13.45
N VAL A 245 -14.31 8.82 12.62
CA VAL A 245 -13.04 9.52 12.84
C VAL A 245 -12.57 10.27 11.60
N PHE A 246 -11.86 11.37 11.80
CA PHE A 246 -11.22 12.14 10.74
C PHE A 246 -9.88 12.69 11.23
N LEU A 247 -8.97 12.98 10.31
CA LEU A 247 -7.64 13.48 10.62
C LEU A 247 -7.53 14.97 10.34
N GLU A 248 -6.94 15.72 11.25
CA GLU A 248 -6.53 17.12 11.03
C GLU A 248 -5.01 17.19 10.88
N ILE A 249 -4.53 18.01 9.93
CA ILE A 249 -3.16 18.53 9.93
C ILE A 249 -3.21 19.94 10.51
N ARG A 250 -2.31 20.24 11.45
CA ARG A 250 -2.21 21.51 12.15
C ARG A 250 -0.82 22.13 12.03
N ASP A 251 -0.77 23.45 11.91
CA ASP A 251 0.47 24.22 12.10
C ASP A 251 0.79 24.40 13.59
N THR A 252 2.00 24.88 13.89
CA THR A 252 2.48 25.46 15.17
C THR A 252 2.43 24.60 16.45
N SER A 253 1.37 23.81 16.68
CA SER A 253 1.19 22.90 17.82
C SER A 253 0.01 21.93 17.58
N THR A 254 -0.17 20.95 18.46
CA THR A 254 -1.34 20.05 18.49
C THR A 254 -2.71 20.77 18.60
N VAL A 255 -2.70 22.05 18.98
CA VAL A 255 -3.88 22.94 19.11
C VAL A 255 -3.79 24.17 18.18
N GLY A 256 -2.79 24.23 17.29
CA GLY A 256 -2.61 25.31 16.31
C GLY A 256 -3.64 25.28 15.19
N ASN A 257 -3.45 26.13 14.17
CA ASN A 257 -4.47 26.28 13.11
C ASN A 257 -4.60 24.97 12.33
N VAL A 258 -5.83 24.57 12.02
CA VAL A 258 -6.09 23.44 11.12
C VAL A 258 -5.76 23.90 9.71
N VAL A 259 -4.68 23.36 9.14
CA VAL A 259 -4.24 23.61 7.77
C VAL A 259 -4.80 22.57 6.78
N GLY A 260 -5.32 21.46 7.30
CA GLY A 260 -6.06 20.49 6.51
C GLY A 260 -6.94 19.59 7.37
N LYS A 261 -8.05 19.13 6.82
CA LYS A 261 -8.99 18.20 7.43
C LYS A 261 -9.31 17.10 6.42
N SER A 262 -9.24 15.85 6.82
CA SER A 262 -9.58 14.72 5.96
C SER A 262 -11.09 14.54 5.85
N LEU A 263 -11.50 13.70 4.90
CA LEU A 263 -12.79 13.03 4.90
C LEU A 263 -12.97 12.22 6.19
N LEU A 264 -14.23 11.94 6.50
CA LEU A 264 -14.64 11.15 7.65
C LEU A 264 -14.61 9.66 7.28
N VAL A 265 -13.95 8.86 8.13
CA VAL A 265 -13.92 7.41 8.06
C VAL A 265 -14.92 6.88 9.07
N GLU A 266 -15.91 6.12 8.60
CA GLU A 266 -16.91 5.50 9.48
C GLU A 266 -16.24 4.58 10.50
N GLY A 267 -16.54 4.76 11.79
CA GLY A 267 -15.95 3.95 12.86
C GLY A 267 -16.32 2.47 12.76
N SER A 268 -17.41 2.16 12.05
CA SER A 268 -17.85 0.80 11.74
C SER A 268 -16.98 0.10 10.69
N THR A 269 -16.43 0.84 9.73
CA THR A 269 -15.64 0.30 8.60
C THR A 269 -14.16 0.15 8.93
N LEU A 270 -13.71 0.76 10.04
CA LEU A 270 -12.36 0.55 10.57
C LEU A 270 -12.05 -0.95 10.77
N PRO A 271 -10.81 -1.38 10.51
CA PRO A 271 -10.41 -2.78 10.55
C PRO A 271 -10.39 -3.29 12.00
N SER A 272 -10.74 -4.55 12.22
CA SER A 272 -10.72 -5.18 13.55
C SER A 272 -9.33 -5.63 14.02
N SER A 273 -8.35 -5.63 13.11
CA SER A 273 -6.92 -5.85 13.32
C SER A 273 -6.15 -4.62 12.86
N LEU A 274 -4.95 -4.36 13.37
CA LEU A 274 -4.14 -3.22 12.90
C LEU A 274 -3.94 -3.31 11.38
N SER A 275 -4.27 -2.23 10.68
CA SER A 275 -4.10 -2.12 9.23
C SER A 275 -3.99 -0.65 8.84
N TRP A 276 -3.39 -0.38 7.69
CA TRP A 276 -3.29 0.98 7.15
C TRP A 276 -4.68 1.45 6.70
N VAL A 277 -5.18 2.51 7.34
CA VAL A 277 -6.43 3.18 6.99
C VAL A 277 -6.10 4.54 6.42
N LYS A 278 -6.59 4.80 5.20
CA LYS A 278 -6.35 6.04 4.46
C LYS A 278 -7.33 7.13 4.90
N PHE A 279 -6.78 8.27 5.29
CA PHE A 279 -7.50 9.53 5.53
C PHE A 279 -7.20 10.47 4.37
N GLU A 280 -8.15 10.63 3.46
CA GLU A 280 -7.98 11.48 2.27
C GLU A 280 -8.30 12.94 2.56
N PHE A 281 -7.48 13.87 2.08
CA PHE A 281 -7.70 15.30 2.22
C PHE A 281 -8.35 15.82 0.92
N PRO A 282 -9.62 16.26 0.95
CA PRO A 282 -10.34 16.67 -0.27
C PRO A 282 -9.70 17.90 -0.94
N ASN A 283 -8.99 18.72 -0.16
CA ASN A 283 -8.05 19.71 -0.65
C ASN A 283 -6.65 19.30 -0.17
N PRO A 284 -5.71 18.93 -1.05
CA PRO A 284 -4.35 18.58 -0.66
C PRO A 284 -3.67 19.71 0.12
N VAL A 285 -2.95 19.33 1.17
CA VAL A 285 -2.37 20.27 2.14
C VAL A 285 -0.93 20.60 1.74
N VAL A 286 -0.64 21.86 1.46
CA VAL A 286 0.72 22.31 1.13
C VAL A 286 1.59 22.26 2.39
N LEU A 287 2.52 21.30 2.43
CA LEU A 287 3.51 21.16 3.48
C LEU A 287 4.81 21.86 3.06
N SER A 288 5.15 22.95 3.73
CA SER A 288 6.40 23.69 3.52
C SER A 288 7.61 22.87 3.93
N SER A 289 8.65 22.88 3.10
CA SER A 289 9.92 22.18 3.34
C SER A 289 10.49 22.43 4.75
N SER A 290 10.97 21.35 5.38
CA SER A 290 11.61 21.36 6.71
C SER A 290 10.78 22.03 7.83
N THR A 291 9.46 22.13 7.65
CA THR A 291 8.53 22.74 8.62
C THR A 291 7.85 21.66 9.46
N GLN A 292 7.71 21.91 10.77
CA GLN A 292 7.00 21.01 11.68
C GLN A 292 5.49 21.25 11.64
N TYR A 293 4.74 20.16 11.58
CA TYR A 293 3.29 20.05 11.58
C TYR A 293 2.84 19.01 12.60
N PHE A 294 1.53 18.97 12.87
CA PHE A 294 0.93 18.03 13.82
C PHE A 294 -0.28 17.35 13.18
N MET A 295 -0.32 16.02 13.21
CA MET A 295 -1.53 15.26 12.93
C MET A 295 -2.34 15.10 14.21
N ARG A 296 -3.67 15.22 14.13
CA ARG A 296 -4.59 14.99 15.26
C ARG A 296 -5.79 14.17 14.79
N LEU A 297 -5.96 12.97 15.34
CA LEU A 297 -7.08 12.10 15.00
C LEU A 297 -8.29 12.51 15.84
N ARG A 298 -9.35 12.96 15.18
CA ARG A 298 -10.57 13.49 15.78
C ARG A 298 -11.72 12.50 15.60
N SER A 299 -12.77 12.68 16.38
CA SER A 299 -13.97 11.85 16.37
C SER A 299 -15.25 12.68 16.18
N LEU A 300 -16.31 12.01 15.74
CA LEU A 300 -17.67 12.53 15.64
C LEU A 300 -18.68 11.57 16.32
N PRO A 301 -19.39 11.99 17.40
CA PRO A 301 -19.22 13.23 18.15
C PRO A 301 -17.82 13.38 18.78
N THR A 302 -17.47 14.59 19.20
CA THR A 302 -16.09 14.93 19.55
C THR A 302 -15.64 14.43 20.94
N SER A 303 -14.48 13.76 21.01
CA SER A 303 -13.97 13.14 22.25
C SER A 303 -13.30 14.08 23.24
N ASN A 304 -13.06 15.34 22.86
CA ASN A 304 -12.53 16.37 23.76
C ASN A 304 -13.60 17.10 24.58
N VAL A 305 -14.87 16.73 24.45
CA VAL A 305 -15.99 17.26 25.25
C VAL A 305 -16.63 16.11 26.04
N ALA A 306 -16.74 16.29 27.35
CA ALA A 306 -17.42 15.31 28.21
C ALA A 306 -18.92 15.24 27.89
N PHE A 307 -19.48 14.03 27.85
CA PHE A 307 -20.87 13.73 27.50
C PHE A 307 -21.28 14.08 26.06
N SER A 308 -20.31 14.17 25.12
CA SER A 308 -20.56 14.44 23.70
C SER A 308 -21.34 13.33 22.97
N GLY A 309 -21.34 12.11 23.50
CA GLY A 309 -21.85 10.92 22.82
C GLY A 309 -20.78 10.19 21.99
N ALA A 310 -19.53 10.64 22.00
CA ALA A 310 -18.40 9.89 21.44
C ALA A 310 -18.30 8.51 22.12
N SER A 311 -18.00 7.45 21.36
CA SER A 311 -18.02 6.08 21.91
C SER A 311 -17.07 5.12 21.22
N GLY A 312 -16.87 3.95 21.85
CA GLY A 312 -15.98 2.88 21.41
C GLY A 312 -14.50 3.26 21.45
N THR A 313 -13.65 2.47 20.80
CA THR A 313 -12.20 2.66 20.82
C THR A 313 -11.59 2.50 19.42
N VAL A 314 -10.67 3.39 19.05
CA VAL A 314 -9.73 3.28 17.93
C VAL A 314 -8.32 3.27 18.52
N ILE A 315 -7.58 2.20 18.24
CA ILE A 315 -6.18 2.06 18.64
C ILE A 315 -5.32 2.45 17.44
N TRP A 316 -4.44 3.43 17.65
CA TRP A 316 -3.39 3.81 16.72
C TRP A 316 -2.13 3.02 17.09
N GLY A 317 -1.63 2.22 16.15
CA GLY A 317 -0.35 1.54 16.25
C GLY A 317 0.79 2.54 16.31
N TYR A 318 1.83 2.20 17.07
CA TYR A 318 3.02 2.99 17.28
C TYR A 318 4.25 2.08 17.19
N GLU A 319 5.42 2.66 16.97
CA GLU A 319 6.67 1.89 16.91
C GLU A 319 7.72 2.53 17.84
N HIS A 320 8.42 1.69 18.61
CA HIS A 320 9.56 2.13 19.40
C HIS A 320 10.78 2.22 18.49
N SER A 321 11.42 3.39 18.44
CA SER A 321 12.44 3.86 17.48
C SER A 321 13.71 2.99 17.28
N ALA A 322 13.82 1.85 17.95
CA ALA A 322 15.01 1.01 17.96
C ALA A 322 15.04 -0.11 16.90
N ILE A 323 13.89 -0.61 16.41
CA ILE A 323 13.85 -1.81 15.53
C ILE A 323 12.68 -1.73 14.51
N SER A 324 13.02 -1.31 13.28
CA SER A 324 12.35 -1.38 11.95
C SER A 324 10.89 -1.90 11.83
N PRO A 325 9.99 -1.34 10.98
CA PRO A 325 10.20 -0.48 9.80
C PRO A 325 10.67 0.96 10.11
N PRO A 326 10.99 1.81 9.10
CA PRO A 326 11.76 3.03 9.34
C PRO A 326 10.96 4.04 10.17
N ALA A 327 11.27 4.11 11.46
CA ALA A 327 10.74 5.10 12.38
C ALA A 327 10.98 6.51 11.83
N TYR A 328 9.94 7.34 11.89
CA TYR A 328 10.05 8.75 11.56
C TYR A 328 10.79 9.46 12.71
N SER A 329 12.13 9.47 12.65
CA SER A 329 13.05 9.80 13.76
C SER A 329 13.11 11.30 14.15
N GLY A 330 11.99 11.99 14.16
CA GLY A 330 11.86 13.41 14.46
C GLY A 330 10.42 13.79 14.77
N GLY A 331 9.68 12.86 15.36
CA GLY A 331 8.30 12.99 15.76
C GLY A 331 8.13 12.75 17.24
N ASP A 332 7.07 13.32 17.77
CA ASP A 332 6.65 13.16 19.14
C ASP A 332 5.20 12.68 19.13
N ALA A 333 4.91 11.56 19.79
CA ALA A 333 3.55 11.16 20.10
C ALA A 333 2.98 12.02 21.24
N TRP A 334 1.72 12.47 21.11
CA TRP A 334 1.01 13.30 22.07
C TRP A 334 -0.36 12.72 22.41
N ARG A 335 -0.80 12.94 23.65
CA ARG A 335 -2.20 12.79 24.08
C ARG A 335 -2.74 14.11 24.59
N TYR A 336 -4.05 14.34 24.47
CA TYR A 336 -4.69 15.52 25.05
C TYR A 336 -5.57 15.13 26.26
N ILE A 337 -5.05 15.18 27.49
CA ILE A 337 -5.86 14.85 28.67
C ILE A 337 -6.58 16.08 29.21
N GLY A 338 -7.89 16.14 28.95
CA GLY A 338 -8.85 16.53 29.96
C GLY A 338 -8.85 18.00 30.40
N ALA A 339 -9.12 18.92 29.47
CA ALA A 339 -9.85 20.14 29.83
C ALA A 339 -10.71 20.69 28.69
N ASN A 340 -12.02 20.83 28.95
CA ASN A 340 -12.94 21.59 28.10
C ASN A 340 -12.41 23.03 27.96
N ASN A 341 -12.18 23.50 26.73
CA ASN A 341 -11.89 24.91 26.38
C ASN A 341 -10.67 25.56 27.10
N VAL A 342 -9.63 24.82 27.46
CA VAL A 342 -8.39 25.41 28.00
C VAL A 342 -7.37 25.64 26.89
N SER A 343 -7.29 26.88 26.40
CA SER A 343 -6.38 27.30 25.32
C SER A 343 -4.88 27.27 25.66
N SER A 344 -4.51 26.93 26.90
CA SER A 344 -3.12 26.77 27.34
C SER A 344 -2.65 25.32 27.40
N ASP A 345 -3.53 24.35 27.17
CA ASP A 345 -3.14 22.94 27.08
C ASP A 345 -2.65 22.64 25.66
N GLN A 346 -1.39 22.22 25.54
CA GLN A 346 -0.73 21.84 24.28
C GLN A 346 -0.68 20.31 24.10
N GLY A 347 -1.40 19.56 24.94
CA GLY A 347 -1.27 18.13 25.08
C GLY A 347 -0.03 17.73 25.90
N GLN A 348 0.00 16.47 26.28
CA GLN A 348 1.12 15.82 26.95
C GLN A 348 1.86 14.93 25.95
N GLN A 349 3.16 15.18 25.81
CA GLN A 349 4.10 14.31 25.10
C GLN A 349 4.19 12.94 25.78
N LEU A 350 4.20 11.89 24.99
CA LEU A 350 4.24 10.50 25.45
C LEU A 350 5.67 9.99 25.51
N GLY A 351 6.26 10.07 26.70
CA GLY A 351 7.63 9.62 26.95
C GLY A 351 8.72 10.63 26.51
N PRO A 352 10.00 10.21 26.51
CA PRO A 352 11.11 11.01 25.98
C PRO A 352 11.00 11.18 24.46
N ALA A 353 11.48 12.33 23.95
CA ALA A 353 11.35 12.78 22.56
C ALA A 353 11.93 11.88 21.45
N ASP A 354 12.58 10.77 21.82
CA ASP A 354 13.21 9.83 20.89
C ASP A 354 12.61 8.41 20.98
N GLN A 355 11.51 8.18 21.73
CA GLN A 355 11.05 6.82 22.09
C GLN A 355 9.71 6.36 21.50
N TYR A 356 8.80 7.26 21.12
CA TYR A 356 7.44 6.88 20.72
C TYR A 356 6.95 7.70 19.52
N ASP A 357 6.79 7.02 18.38
CA ASP A 357 6.15 7.55 17.18
C ASP A 357 4.92 6.71 16.83
N PHE A 358 3.78 7.35 16.61
CA PHE A 358 2.63 6.71 15.99
C PHE A 358 2.92 6.42 14.51
N SER A 359 2.52 5.25 14.01
CA SER A 359 2.81 4.87 12.62
C SER A 359 1.89 5.61 11.64
N PHE A 360 2.48 6.35 10.71
CA PHE A 360 1.78 7.05 9.63
C PHE A 360 2.57 7.02 8.32
N LYS A 361 1.89 7.26 7.19
CA LYS A 361 2.50 7.56 5.89
C LYS A 361 1.80 8.74 5.26
N ILE A 362 2.55 9.67 4.69
CA ILE A 362 2.00 10.81 3.94
C ILE A 362 2.19 10.54 2.45
N PHE A 363 1.11 10.68 1.67
CA PHE A 363 1.13 10.51 0.23
C PHE A 363 0.93 11.85 -0.45
N ASP A 364 1.69 12.07 -1.52
CA ASP A 364 1.52 13.23 -2.38
C ASP A 364 0.35 13.03 -3.36
N LYS A 365 0.15 13.99 -4.26
CA LYS A 365 -0.84 13.91 -5.36
C LYS A 365 -0.62 12.72 -6.34
N ASN A 366 0.51 12.03 -6.28
CA ASN A 366 0.90 10.94 -7.18
C ASN A 366 0.73 9.54 -6.58
N GLY A 367 0.14 9.42 -5.37
CA GLY A 367 -0.35 8.14 -4.84
C GLY A 367 -1.36 7.45 -5.77
N PRO A 368 -1.65 6.15 -5.57
CA PRO A 368 -2.40 5.34 -6.54
C PRO A 368 -3.78 5.93 -6.85
N THR A 369 -3.91 6.48 -8.06
CA THR A 369 -5.11 7.14 -8.58
C THR A 369 -6.14 6.15 -9.10
N ASN A 370 -6.85 5.53 -8.16
CA ASN A 370 -8.20 5.01 -8.37
C ASN A 370 -9.18 5.74 -7.44
N ILE A 371 -9.19 7.07 -7.51
CA ILE A 371 -10.32 7.87 -7.02
C ILE A 371 -11.37 7.79 -8.13
N ASP A 372 -12.55 7.28 -7.81
CA ASP A 372 -13.63 7.06 -8.79
C ASP A 372 -14.39 8.37 -9.03
N SER A 373 -13.87 9.21 -9.93
CA SER A 373 -14.47 10.52 -10.24
C SER A 373 -15.83 10.46 -10.94
N ARG A 374 -16.47 9.27 -11.02
CA ARG A 374 -17.85 9.11 -11.49
C ARG A 374 -18.87 9.55 -10.43
N ILE A 375 -18.52 9.50 -9.14
CA ILE A 375 -19.40 9.84 -8.02
C ILE A 375 -18.75 10.93 -7.17
N LEU A 376 -19.44 12.05 -6.97
CA LEU A 376 -19.02 13.11 -6.04
C LEU A 376 -20.17 13.61 -5.19
N GLU A 377 -19.86 13.93 -3.93
CA GLU A 377 -20.78 14.50 -2.96
C GLU A 377 -20.39 15.94 -2.61
N PHE A 378 -21.41 16.74 -2.32
CA PHE A 378 -21.30 18.18 -2.09
C PHE A 378 -22.18 18.54 -0.90
N ASP A 379 -21.54 18.78 0.24
CA ASP A 379 -22.16 19.49 1.36
C ASP A 379 -22.28 20.96 0.94
N LEU A 380 -23.52 21.43 0.74
CA LEU A 380 -23.77 22.78 0.26
C LEU A 380 -23.65 23.83 1.37
N GLY A 381 -23.81 23.46 2.64
CA GLY A 381 -23.91 24.41 3.75
C GLY A 381 -25.14 25.32 3.72
N PHE A 382 -26.09 25.05 2.81
CA PHE A 382 -27.37 25.72 2.69
C PHE A 382 -28.44 24.76 2.13
N SER A 383 -29.71 25.03 2.40
CA SER A 383 -30.81 24.21 1.91
C SER A 383 -31.14 24.52 0.44
N LEU A 384 -31.10 23.49 -0.41
CA LEU A 384 -31.54 23.55 -1.80
C LEU A 384 -33.07 23.78 -1.92
N ARG A 385 -33.85 23.72 -0.82
CA ARG A 385 -35.31 23.91 -0.82
C ARG A 385 -35.75 25.27 -1.35
N ASP A 386 -34.95 26.30 -1.09
CA ASP A 386 -35.22 27.68 -1.50
C ASP A 386 -34.53 28.05 -2.83
N SER A 387 -33.68 27.17 -3.38
CA SER A 387 -33.03 27.38 -4.67
C SER A 387 -33.99 27.28 -5.84
N THR A 388 -33.75 28.05 -6.90
CA THR A 388 -34.65 28.10 -8.07
C THR A 388 -34.21 27.19 -9.21
N THR A 389 -32.90 27.15 -9.46
CA THR A 389 -32.29 26.51 -10.63
C THR A 389 -30.97 25.83 -10.30
N ILE A 390 -30.77 24.64 -10.87
CA ILE A 390 -29.44 24.07 -11.12
C ILE A 390 -29.18 24.21 -12.63
N GLU A 391 -28.08 24.83 -13.03
CA GLU A 391 -27.67 24.95 -14.43
C GLU A 391 -26.50 24.00 -14.72
N LEU A 392 -26.60 23.25 -15.82
CA LEU A 392 -25.53 22.40 -16.35
C LEU A 392 -24.98 23.03 -17.63
N SER A 393 -23.73 23.49 -17.60
CA SER A 393 -23.06 24.17 -18.70
C SER A 393 -22.02 23.25 -19.37
N PHE A 394 -22.33 22.72 -20.55
CA PHE A 394 -21.48 21.79 -21.27
C PHE A 394 -20.58 22.53 -22.28
N ASP A 395 -19.33 22.06 -22.42
CA ASP A 395 -18.32 22.59 -23.34
C ASP A 395 -18.16 24.12 -23.24
N GLY A 396 -17.91 24.61 -22.02
CA GLY A 396 -17.75 26.05 -21.73
C GLY A 396 -19.03 26.87 -21.92
N GLY A 397 -20.20 26.27 -21.74
CA GLY A 397 -21.51 26.91 -21.94
C GLY A 397 -22.01 26.88 -23.38
N SER A 398 -21.42 26.07 -24.26
CA SER A 398 -21.89 25.88 -25.64
C SER A 398 -23.26 25.20 -25.72
N VAL A 399 -23.57 24.34 -24.75
CA VAL A 399 -24.92 23.77 -24.51
C VAL A 399 -25.25 23.95 -23.03
N VAL A 400 -26.44 24.42 -22.72
CA VAL A 400 -26.88 24.71 -21.35
C VAL A 400 -28.20 23.99 -21.07
N GLN A 401 -28.25 23.21 -19.99
CA GLN A 401 -29.45 22.55 -19.49
C GLN A 401 -29.82 23.12 -18.11
N ASN A 402 -30.96 23.81 -18.05
CA ASN A 402 -31.50 24.34 -16.80
C ASN A 402 -32.47 23.35 -16.14
N ILE A 403 -32.36 23.20 -14.83
CA ILE A 403 -33.16 22.29 -14.00
C ILE A 403 -33.89 23.12 -12.95
N THR A 404 -35.21 23.26 -13.07
CA THR A 404 -36.03 23.95 -12.06
C THR A 404 -36.17 23.09 -10.81
N VAL A 405 -35.51 23.48 -9.70
CA VAL A 405 -35.37 22.66 -8.48
C VAL A 405 -36.72 22.15 -7.97
N ALA A 406 -37.69 23.06 -7.83
CA ALA A 406 -39.04 22.75 -7.35
C ALA A 406 -39.84 21.73 -8.20
N THR A 407 -39.39 21.40 -9.42
CA THR A 407 -40.02 20.37 -10.27
C THR A 407 -39.57 18.95 -9.88
N TYR A 408 -38.37 18.83 -9.33
CA TYR A 408 -37.69 17.56 -9.01
C TYR A 408 -37.55 17.34 -7.48
N MET A 409 -38.15 18.23 -6.70
CA MET A 409 -38.31 18.13 -5.26
C MET A 409 -39.53 17.26 -4.92
N ASN A 410 -39.41 16.34 -3.96
CA ASN A 410 -40.53 15.54 -3.50
C ASN A 410 -41.56 16.38 -2.73
N ALA A 411 -42.77 15.84 -2.52
CA ALA A 411 -43.88 16.58 -1.89
C ALA A 411 -43.64 17.00 -0.41
N GLY A 412 -42.59 16.49 0.23
CA GLY A 412 -42.18 16.88 1.59
C GLY A 412 -40.92 17.76 1.64
N SER A 413 -40.35 18.10 0.48
CA SER A 413 -39.03 18.74 0.34
C SER A 413 -37.87 17.98 0.99
N THR A 414 -38.00 16.67 1.20
CA THR A 414 -36.98 15.82 1.85
C THR A 414 -36.11 15.03 0.85
N GLU A 415 -36.32 15.22 -0.45
CA GLU A 415 -35.57 14.55 -1.51
C GLU A 415 -35.66 15.40 -2.79
N PHE A 416 -34.51 15.73 -3.36
CA PHE A 416 -34.35 16.21 -4.73
C PHE A 416 -33.81 15.06 -5.59
N ASN A 417 -34.39 14.81 -6.76
CA ASN A 417 -33.95 13.72 -7.63
C ASN A 417 -34.17 14.05 -9.12
N TRP A 418 -33.07 14.15 -9.86
CA TRP A 418 -33.04 14.47 -11.28
C TRP A 418 -32.12 13.52 -12.06
N THR A 419 -32.58 13.09 -13.23
CA THR A 419 -31.76 12.37 -14.22
C THR A 419 -32.10 12.92 -15.60
N GLY A 420 -31.09 13.15 -16.44
CA GLY A 420 -31.30 13.67 -17.79
C GLY A 420 -30.23 13.25 -18.78
N THR A 421 -30.63 13.26 -20.06
CA THR A 421 -29.75 13.07 -21.21
C THR A 421 -29.68 14.37 -21.99
N VAL A 422 -28.47 14.89 -22.20
CA VAL A 422 -28.22 16.16 -22.91
C VAL A 422 -27.34 15.87 -24.12
N LEU A 423 -27.84 16.19 -25.32
CA LEU A 423 -27.10 15.99 -26.57
C LEU A 423 -26.10 17.13 -26.77
N VAL A 424 -24.80 16.83 -26.76
CA VAL A 424 -23.71 17.80 -26.92
C VAL A 424 -22.78 17.36 -28.05
N GLY A 425 -22.61 18.22 -29.06
CA GLY A 425 -21.76 17.90 -30.24
C GLY A 425 -22.24 16.74 -31.12
N GLY A 426 -23.36 16.09 -30.78
CA GLY A 426 -23.86 14.87 -31.42
C GLY A 426 -23.77 13.62 -30.55
N GLU A 427 -23.15 13.70 -29.37
CA GLU A 427 -23.03 12.61 -28.39
C GLU A 427 -23.94 12.90 -27.18
N ASP A 428 -24.61 11.86 -26.66
CA ASP A 428 -25.45 11.96 -25.47
C ASP A 428 -24.58 12.01 -24.20
N GLN A 429 -24.84 12.98 -23.32
CA GLN A 429 -24.28 13.06 -21.95
C GLN A 429 -25.39 12.67 -20.96
N ILE A 430 -25.14 11.71 -20.07
CA ILE A 430 -26.13 11.21 -19.09
C ILE A 430 -25.69 11.58 -17.68
N ILE A 431 -26.42 12.49 -17.04
CA ILE A 431 -26.11 13.01 -15.70
C ILE A 431 -27.25 12.67 -14.74
N GLU A 432 -26.90 12.24 -13.53
CA GLU A 432 -27.85 12.05 -12.42
C GLU A 432 -27.45 12.94 -11.25
N ILE A 433 -28.42 13.63 -10.64
CA ILE A 433 -28.21 14.53 -9.49
C ILE A 433 -29.31 14.24 -8.48
N HIS A 434 -28.93 13.82 -7.27
CA HIS A 434 -29.89 13.55 -6.20
C HIS A 434 -29.37 14.05 -4.85
N SER A 435 -30.28 14.41 -3.94
CA SER A 435 -29.91 14.70 -2.56
C SER A 435 -29.79 13.41 -1.75
N LEU A 436 -28.68 13.22 -1.04
CA LEU A 436 -28.58 12.21 0.01
C LEU A 436 -29.23 12.70 1.32
N TYR A 437 -29.20 14.01 1.53
CA TYR A 437 -29.82 14.69 2.66
C TYR A 437 -30.32 16.08 2.24
N ILE A 438 -31.46 16.51 2.77
CA ILE A 438 -31.98 17.87 2.61
C ILE A 438 -32.96 18.22 3.73
N ASP A 439 -32.62 19.23 4.53
CA ASP A 439 -33.46 19.80 5.57
C ASP A 439 -33.71 21.31 5.35
N ASP A 440 -34.17 22.04 6.37
CA ASP A 440 -34.43 23.48 6.27
C ASP A 440 -33.16 24.35 6.34
N GLN A 441 -31.98 23.77 6.57
CA GLN A 441 -30.71 24.48 6.75
C GLN A 441 -29.62 24.05 5.76
N ASP A 442 -29.63 22.79 5.32
CA ASP A 442 -28.53 22.19 4.56
C ASP A 442 -29.01 21.18 3.50
N THR A 443 -28.12 20.81 2.58
CA THR A 443 -28.32 19.78 1.57
C THR A 443 -26.99 19.12 1.23
N VAL A 444 -26.95 17.79 1.31
CA VAL A 444 -25.86 16.98 0.74
C VAL A 444 -26.32 16.49 -0.63
N LEU A 445 -25.74 17.08 -1.67
CA LEU A 445 -26.03 16.77 -3.06
C LEU A 445 -25.02 15.74 -3.60
N HIS A 446 -25.49 14.78 -4.38
CA HIS A 446 -24.67 13.76 -5.04
C HIS A 446 -24.83 13.90 -6.55
N ILE A 447 -23.71 14.01 -7.27
CA ILE A 447 -23.67 14.06 -8.74
C ILE A 447 -22.99 12.80 -9.27
N HIS A 448 -23.70 12.08 -10.13
CA HIS A 448 -23.21 10.92 -10.87
C HIS A 448 -22.91 11.34 -12.32
N ARG A 449 -21.64 11.17 -12.73
CA ARG A 449 -21.15 11.45 -14.08
C ARG A 449 -20.26 10.29 -14.54
N ASP A 450 -20.86 9.18 -14.97
CA ASP A 450 -20.09 8.07 -15.52
C ASP A 450 -19.31 8.53 -16.77
N ARG A 451 -17.98 8.41 -16.73
CA ARG A 451 -17.08 8.82 -17.82
C ARG A 451 -17.30 8.02 -19.11
N ASP A 452 -17.82 6.79 -19.00
CA ASP A 452 -18.09 5.94 -20.16
C ASP A 452 -19.39 6.39 -20.88
N LEU A 453 -20.19 7.26 -20.24
CA LEU A 453 -21.41 7.90 -20.74
C LEU A 453 -21.32 9.43 -20.84
N ASN A 454 -20.18 10.03 -20.46
CA ASN A 454 -19.98 11.48 -20.42
C ASN A 454 -18.55 11.87 -20.81
N ASN A 455 -18.39 12.40 -22.02
CA ASN A 455 -17.12 12.71 -22.65
C ASN A 455 -16.91 14.22 -22.94
N VAL A 456 -17.77 15.10 -22.40
CA VAL A 456 -17.66 16.56 -22.54
C VAL A 456 -17.46 17.24 -21.17
N ALA A 457 -16.73 18.35 -21.13
CA ALA A 457 -16.59 19.18 -19.92
C ALA A 457 -17.96 19.73 -19.47
N LEU A 458 -18.15 19.86 -18.15
CA LEU A 458 -19.42 20.24 -17.52
C LEU A 458 -19.16 21.17 -16.33
N GLY A 459 -19.66 22.40 -16.36
CA GLY A 459 -19.85 23.23 -15.17
C GLY A 459 -21.24 23.00 -14.57
N VAL A 460 -21.35 23.09 -13.24
CA VAL A 460 -22.62 23.00 -12.52
C VAL A 460 -22.76 24.23 -11.63
N ASP A 461 -23.85 24.98 -11.81
CA ASP A 461 -24.17 26.17 -11.01
C ASP A 461 -25.47 25.95 -10.23
N ILE A 462 -25.58 26.51 -9.02
CA ILE A 462 -26.84 26.66 -8.30
C ILE A 462 -27.16 28.16 -8.24
N ASP A 463 -28.33 28.54 -8.78
CA ASP A 463 -28.78 29.94 -8.88
C ASP A 463 -27.70 30.91 -9.39
N SER A 464 -27.02 30.51 -10.47
CA SER A 464 -25.90 31.24 -11.12
C SER A 464 -24.65 31.39 -10.25
N THR A 465 -24.48 30.55 -9.22
CA THR A 465 -23.26 30.48 -8.40
C THR A 465 -22.63 29.10 -8.56
N ASP A 466 -21.35 29.10 -8.94
CA ASP A 466 -20.61 27.90 -9.36
C ASP A 466 -20.38 26.89 -8.22
N LEU A 467 -20.77 25.64 -8.45
CA LEU A 467 -20.64 24.49 -7.56
C LEU A 467 -19.45 23.60 -7.90
N VAL A 468 -19.29 23.24 -9.17
CA VAL A 468 -18.24 22.33 -9.64
C VAL A 468 -18.00 22.42 -11.15
N ASP A 469 -16.72 22.49 -11.52
CA ASP A 469 -16.24 22.33 -12.89
C ASP A 469 -15.64 20.94 -13.11
N TYR A 470 -16.21 20.16 -14.04
CA TYR A 470 -15.65 18.91 -14.54
C TYR A 470 -14.93 19.13 -15.87
N THR A 471 -13.65 18.74 -15.92
CA THR A 471 -12.90 18.61 -17.19
C THR A 471 -13.47 17.51 -18.10
N VAL A 472 -13.09 17.52 -19.38
CA VAL A 472 -13.38 16.44 -20.35
C VAL A 472 -13.01 15.05 -19.81
N GLY A 473 -11.92 14.94 -19.05
CA GLY A 473 -11.45 13.69 -18.44
C GLY A 473 -12.17 13.28 -17.15
N GLY A 474 -13.20 14.03 -16.72
CA GLY A 474 -13.95 13.75 -15.48
C GLY A 474 -13.27 14.24 -14.18
N VAL A 475 -12.12 14.91 -14.25
CA VAL A 475 -11.50 15.54 -13.08
C VAL A 475 -12.31 16.77 -12.68
N ALA A 476 -12.75 16.83 -11.43
CA ALA A 476 -13.55 17.92 -10.88
C ALA A 476 -12.68 18.99 -10.18
N THR A 477 -13.17 20.24 -10.17
CA THR A 477 -12.60 21.39 -9.47
C THR A 477 -13.72 22.06 -8.68
N LYS A 478 -13.49 22.37 -7.40
CA LYS A 478 -14.54 22.93 -6.53
C LYS A 478 -14.92 24.34 -6.96
N GLY A 479 -16.23 24.59 -7.00
CA GLY A 479 -16.77 25.90 -7.26
C GLY A 479 -16.76 26.84 -6.06
N SER A 480 -17.11 28.09 -6.32
CA SER A 480 -17.15 29.17 -5.33
C SER A 480 -18.25 29.05 -4.25
N ILE A 481 -19.30 28.26 -4.49
CA ILE A 481 -20.45 28.13 -3.58
C ILE A 481 -20.19 27.21 -2.37
N ILE A 482 -19.13 26.39 -2.42
CA ILE A 482 -18.81 25.36 -1.41
C ILE A 482 -17.40 25.51 -0.81
N ASP A 483 -17.29 25.24 0.49
CA ASP A 483 -16.00 25.21 1.18
C ASP A 483 -15.17 23.96 0.79
N SER A 484 -15.80 22.80 0.59
CA SER A 484 -15.12 21.55 0.21
C SER A 484 -16.00 20.59 -0.59
N MET A 485 -15.38 19.83 -1.49
CA MET A 485 -15.99 18.64 -2.11
C MET A 485 -15.80 17.42 -1.20
N ILE A 486 -16.77 16.49 -1.22
CA ILE A 486 -16.67 15.19 -0.58
C ILE A 486 -16.45 14.16 -1.69
N TYR A 487 -15.25 13.57 -1.71
CA TYR A 487 -14.93 12.43 -2.56
C TYR A 487 -15.33 11.14 -1.81
N ARG A 488 -15.65 10.05 -2.51
CA ARG A 488 -15.91 8.72 -1.92
C ARG A 488 -15.21 7.62 -2.71
#